data_AF-A0A7W1BDF0-F1
#
_entry.id   AF-A0A7W1BDF0-F1
#
_cell.length_a   1.000
_cell.length_b   1.000
_cell.length_c   1.000
_cell.angle_alpha   90.00
_cell.angle_beta   90.00
_cell.angle_gamma   90.00
#
_symmetry.space_group_name_H-M   'P 1'
#
loop_
_entity.id
_entity.type
_entity.pdbx_description
1 polymer ?
#
loop_
_entity_poly.entity_id
_entity_poly.type
_entity_poly.pdbx_seq_one_letter_code
_entity_poly.pdbx_strand_id
1 'polypeptide(L)'
;MDARGFLESLVPKDETGSPLVHIEVIEAREPELEPFPPLPEVLAGRLLFLGIEGLYAHQRRALDLLDAGSNVIVATGTASGKT
;
A
#
# COMPACT_ATOMS: atom_id res chain seq x y z
N MET A 1 18.31 0.64 -5.68
CA MET A 1 18.97 0.04 -4.49
C MET A 1 18.59 -1.42 -4.47
N ASP A 2 19.55 -2.35 -4.45
CA ASP A 2 19.27 -3.78 -4.35
C ASP A 2 19.20 -4.18 -2.87
N ALA A 3 17.99 -4.16 -2.32
CA ALA A 3 17.75 -4.49 -0.93
C ALA A 3 18.12 -5.96 -0.62
N ARG A 4 17.93 -6.87 -1.59
CA ARG A 4 18.21 -8.29 -1.40
C ARG A 4 19.71 -8.54 -1.38
N GLY A 5 20.46 -8.00 -2.35
CA GLY A 5 21.91 -8.09 -2.36
C GLY A 5 22.56 -7.46 -1.11
N PHE A 6 21.96 -6.40 -0.55
CA PHE A 6 22.39 -5.85 0.73
C PHE A 6 22.17 -6.84 1.89
N LEU A 7 20.98 -7.45 2.01
CA LEU A 7 20.72 -8.46 3.06
C LEU A 7 21.66 -9.68 2.93
N GLU A 8 21.91 -10.15 1.71
CA GLU A 8 22.84 -11.25 1.42
C GLU A 8 24.28 -10.89 1.83
N SER A 9 24.69 -9.62 1.75
CA SER A 9 26.01 -9.16 2.22
C SER A 9 26.19 -9.22 3.74
N LEU A 10 25.09 -9.24 4.51
CA LEU A 10 25.10 -9.35 5.97
C LEU A 10 25.21 -10.80 6.47
N VAL A 11 25.09 -11.78 5.56
CA VAL A 11 25.31 -13.19 5.87
C VAL A 11 26.83 -13.46 5.86
N PRO A 12 27.45 -13.86 7.00
CA PRO A 12 28.88 -14.10 7.10
C PRO A 12 29.30 -15.21 6.15
N LYS A 13 30.55 -15.11 5.70
CA LYS A 13 31.17 -16.07 4.79
C LYS A 13 32.18 -16.97 5.51
N ASP A 14 32.37 -16.78 6.81
CA ASP A 14 33.33 -17.43 7.70
C ASP A 14 32.66 -17.95 8.98
N GLU A 15 33.41 -18.72 9.79
CA GLU A 15 32.90 -19.40 11.00
C GLU A 15 32.53 -18.44 12.16
N THR A 16 32.79 -17.15 12.00
CA THR A 16 32.36 -16.10 12.92
C THR A 16 30.86 -15.82 12.69
N GLY A 17 29.99 -16.57 13.37
CA GLY A 17 28.54 -16.61 13.13
C GLY A 17 27.84 -15.24 13.01
N SER A 18 26.76 -15.21 12.21
CA SER A 18 26.01 -13.99 11.89
C SER A 18 25.22 -13.47 13.09
N PRO A 19 25.13 -12.14 13.29
CA PRO A 19 24.08 -11.58 14.14
C PRO A 19 22.68 -11.67 13.51
N LEU A 20 22.56 -11.96 12.21
CA LEU A 20 21.29 -12.12 11.51
C LEU A 20 20.70 -13.51 11.81
N VAL A 21 19.65 -13.54 12.62
CA VAL A 21 19.00 -14.78 13.07
C VAL A 21 17.73 -15.12 12.28
N HIS A 22 17.16 -14.16 11.54
CA HIS A 22 15.92 -14.35 10.80
C HIS A 22 15.78 -13.38 9.63
N ILE A 23 15.24 -13.88 8.52
CA ILE A 23 14.79 -13.08 7.37
C ILE A 23 13.38 -13.55 7.03
N GLU A 24 12.43 -12.62 7.03
CA GLU A 24 11.07 -12.85 6.55
C GLU A 24 10.87 -12.10 5.24
N VAL A 25 10.45 -12.83 4.20
CA VAL A 25 10.04 -12.23 2.94
C VAL A 25 8.53 -12.16 2.93
N ILE A 26 7.99 -10.94 2.89
CA ILE A 26 6.57 -10.71 2.72
C ILE A 26 6.34 -10.60 1.21
N GLU A 27 5.53 -11.52 0.67
CA GLU A 27 5.21 -11.55 -0.75
C GLU A 27 4.54 -10.25 -1.19
N ALA A 28 4.96 -9.78 -2.38
CA ALA A 28 4.32 -8.65 -3.03
C ALA A 28 2.85 -8.99 -3.32
N ARG A 29 1.99 -7.99 -3.18
CA ARG A 29 0.56 -8.12 -3.47
C ARG A 29 0.21 -7.11 -4.54
N GLU A 30 -0.36 -7.60 -5.62
CA GLU A 30 -0.91 -6.73 -6.66
C GLU A 30 -2.07 -5.91 -6.08
N PRO A 31 -2.23 -4.65 -6.52
CA PRO A 31 -3.32 -3.82 -6.07
C PRO A 31 -4.63 -4.31 -6.69
N GLU A 32 -5.65 -4.52 -5.84
CA GLU A 32 -7.02 -4.67 -6.29
C GLU A 32 -7.72 -3.31 -6.20
N LEU A 33 -8.13 -2.78 -7.35
CA LEU A 33 -8.77 -1.48 -7.46
C LEU A 33 -10.27 -1.62 -7.75
N GLU A 34 -11.03 -0.78 -7.08
CA GLU A 34 -12.46 -0.57 -7.30
C GLU A 34 -12.69 0.74 -8.10
N PRO A 35 -13.76 0.83 -8.89
CA PRO A 35 -14.07 2.03 -9.63
C PRO A 35 -14.37 3.20 -8.69
N PHE A 36 -14.13 4.42 -9.18
CA PHE A 36 -14.53 5.63 -8.46
C PHE A 36 -16.03 5.63 -8.17
N PRO A 37 -16.46 6.14 -6.99
CA PRO A 37 -17.85 6.54 -6.80
C PRO A 37 -18.25 7.62 -7.81
N PRO A 38 -19.54 7.97 -7.88
CA PRO A 38 -19.96 9.16 -8.61
C PRO A 38 -19.20 10.39 -8.10
N LEU A 39 -18.21 10.84 -8.88
CA LEU A 39 -17.40 12.01 -8.60
C LEU A 39 -17.71 13.10 -9.64
N PRO A 40 -17.65 14.40 -9.24
CA PRO A 40 -17.55 15.48 -10.20
C PRO A 40 -16.43 15.21 -11.22
N GLU A 41 -16.71 15.44 -12.50
CA GLU A 41 -15.79 15.13 -13.62
C GLU A 41 -14.39 15.75 -13.42
N VAL A 42 -14.34 16.97 -12.88
CA VAL A 42 -13.09 17.67 -12.58
C VAL A 42 -12.22 16.88 -11.58
N LEU A 43 -12.84 16.25 -10.57
CA LEU A 43 -12.11 15.46 -9.58
C LEU A 43 -11.62 14.15 -10.19
N ALA A 44 -12.47 13.44 -10.93
CA ALA A 44 -12.10 12.21 -11.63
C ALA A 44 -10.93 12.45 -12.60
N GLY A 45 -10.98 13.52 -13.38
CA GLY A 45 -9.91 13.90 -14.30
C GLY A 45 -8.59 14.24 -13.61
N ARG A 46 -8.63 14.84 -12.41
CA ARG A 46 -7.41 15.15 -11.62
C ARG A 46 -6.81 13.90 -11.00
N LEU A 47 -7.62 12.97 -10.51
CA LEU A 47 -7.15 11.68 -9.98
C LEU A 47 -6.45 10.87 -11.08
N LEU A 48 -7.08 10.77 -12.25
CA LEU A 48 -6.48 10.10 -13.41
C LEU A 48 -5.16 10.76 -13.84
N PHE A 49 -5.08 12.09 -13.85
CA PHE A 49 -3.84 12.81 -14.14
C PHE A 49 -2.71 12.48 -13.15
N LEU A 50 -3.03 12.15 -11.90
CA LEU A 50 -2.09 11.72 -10.88
C LEU A 50 -1.74 10.22 -10.95
N GLY A 51 -2.26 9.49 -11.94
CA GLY A 51 -2.10 8.04 -12.07
C GLY A 51 -2.98 7.24 -11.11
N ILE A 52 -3.99 7.87 -10.50
CA ILE A 52 -4.98 7.19 -9.68
C ILE A 52 -6.12 6.82 -10.61
N GLU A 53 -6.21 5.53 -10.94
CA GLU A 53 -7.18 4.99 -11.92
C GLU A 53 -8.38 4.31 -11.27
N GLY A 54 -8.31 4.11 -9.95
CA GLY A 54 -9.35 3.55 -9.11
C GLY A 54 -8.99 3.71 -7.64
N LEU A 55 -9.84 3.17 -6.77
CA LEU A 55 -9.67 3.22 -5.33
C LEU A 55 -9.33 1.84 -4.78
N TYR A 56 -8.44 1.78 -3.80
CA TYR A 56 -8.30 0.56 -3.00
C TYR A 56 -9.59 0.26 -2.25
N ALA A 57 -9.86 -1.02 -2.00
CA ALA A 57 -11.07 -1.47 -1.30
C ALA A 57 -11.32 -0.74 0.04
N HIS A 58 -10.26 -0.45 0.82
CA HIS A 58 -10.40 0.30 2.07
C HIS A 58 -10.80 1.76 1.85
N GLN A 59 -10.37 2.40 0.77
CA GLN A 59 -10.78 3.76 0.41
C GLN A 59 -12.24 3.76 -0.03
N ARG A 60 -12.62 2.85 -0.94
CA ARG A 60 -13.99 2.79 -1.46
C ARG A 60 -15.01 2.54 -0.35
N ARG A 61 -14.74 1.54 0.50
CA ARG A 61 -15.58 1.24 1.65
C ARG A 61 -15.68 2.40 2.65
N ALA A 62 -14.59 3.14 2.86
CA ALA A 62 -14.63 4.30 3.75
C ALA A 62 -15.52 5.41 3.18
N LEU A 63 -15.44 5.69 1.87
CA LEU A 63 -16.30 6.68 1.22
C LEU A 63 -17.77 6.27 1.28
N ASP A 64 -18.10 4.99 1.04
CA ASP A 64 -19.49 4.50 1.12
C ASP A 64 -20.11 4.69 2.51
N LEU A 65 -19.34 4.44 3.56
CA LEU A 65 -19.78 4.63 4.94
C LEU A 65 -19.93 6.12 5.28
N LEU A 66 -19.03 6.97 4.77
CA LEU A 66 -19.11 8.42 4.94
C LEU A 66 -20.32 9.01 4.23
N ASP A 67 -20.60 8.58 2.99
CA ASP A 67 -21.79 8.98 2.22
C ASP A 67 -23.09 8.56 2.94
N ALA A 68 -23.06 7.44 3.66
CA ALA A 68 -24.16 7.00 4.52
C ALA A 68 -24.26 7.77 5.86
N GLY A 69 -23.42 8.78 6.10
CA GLY A 69 -23.42 9.60 7.32
C GLY A 69 -22.79 8.94 8.53
N SER A 70 -21.99 7.88 8.35
CA SER A 70 -21.30 7.18 9.44
C SER A 70 -19.97 7.83 9.79
N ASN A 71 -19.57 7.74 11.06
CA ASN A 71 -18.19 8.01 11.46
C ASN A 71 -17.33 6.78 11.20
N VAL A 72 -16.14 6.96 10.62
CA VAL A 72 -15.24 5.85 10.23
C VAL A 72 -13.88 5.96 10.90
N ILE A 73 -13.31 4.81 11.25
CA ILE A 73 -11.89 4.67 11.61
C ILE A 73 -11.25 3.76 10.56
N VAL A 74 -10.21 4.26 9.89
CA VAL A 74 -9.50 3.52 8.83
C VAL A 74 -8.09 3.19 9.32
N ALA A 75 -7.85 1.91 9.66
CA ALA A 75 -6.57 1.42 10.14
C ALA A 75 -5.84 0.66 9.02
N THR A 76 -4.98 1.36 8.28
CA THR A 76 -4.15 0.77 7.21
C THR A 76 -2.69 1.19 7.36
N GLY A 77 -1.77 0.43 6.78
CA GLY A 77 -0.32 0.71 6.81
C GLY A 77 0.07 2.07 6.20
N THR A 78 1.28 2.54 6.47
CA THR A 78 1.81 3.76 5.87
C THR A 78 1.83 3.68 4.34
N ALA A 79 1.74 4.84 3.67
CA ALA A 79 1.70 4.96 2.20
C ALA A 79 0.59 4.16 1.48
N SER A 80 -0.43 3.65 2.19
CA SER A 80 -1.57 2.93 1.60
C SER A 80 -2.63 3.83 0.94
N GLY A 81 -2.34 5.13 0.74
CA GLY A 81 -3.32 6.10 0.24
C GLY A 81 -4.48 6.42 1.22
N LYS A 82 -4.21 6.69 2.50
CA LYS A 82 -5.27 7.17 3.41
C LYS A 82 -5.63 8.65 3.22
N THR A 83 -4.72 9.43 2.65
CA THR A 83 -4.89 10.86 2.33
C THR A 83 -5.20 10.99 0.85
#